data_AF-A0A368SNB0-F1
#
_entry.id   AF-A0A368SNB0-F1
#
_cell.length_a   1.000
_cell.length_b   1.000
_cell.length_c   1.000
_cell.angle_alpha   90.00
_cell.angle_beta   90.00
_cell.angle_gamma   90.00
#
_symmetry.space_group_name_H-M   'P 1'
#
loop_
_entity.id
_entity.type
_entity.pdbx_description
1 polymer ?
#
loop_
_entity_poly.entity_id
_entity_poly.type
_entity_poly.pdbx_seq_one_letter_code
_entity_poly.pdbx_strand_id
1 'polypeptide(L)'
;MAADELCIRLASSRPLASRPPRLKETFSVDVAAAEAAPLAVPLAAPFAIASSRLDAVSIVAVRVELRSGAVGWGRHPCCHPSPTRTSRPRSRPAASLGALLDEVAGVLPGHAFASATAGVEMALIDAVANSIHIPLIPIVAPNEAAQLTAKYRGQGFQTLKLKVGKNLNSNMEVLKAIRFVHPDCSFILDANEGYTADQAIEVLDRLNEMGVTPVLFEQPVHRDDWEGVHDVSIVAMEKYKSRCCC
;
A
#
# COMPACT_ATOMS: atom_id res chain seq x y z
N MET A 1 22.97 45.96 -0.90
CA MET A 1 21.59 46.10 -1.40
C MET A 1 20.97 44.76 -1.86
N ALA A 2 21.38 43.62 -1.29
CA ALA A 2 20.75 42.31 -1.51
C ALA A 2 20.57 41.51 -0.19
N ALA A 3 20.96 42.10 0.95
CA ALA A 3 20.78 41.49 2.28
C ALA A 3 19.52 42.01 3.00
N ASP A 4 19.03 43.22 2.67
CA ASP A 4 17.82 43.80 3.27
C ASP A 4 16.51 43.26 2.67
N GLU A 5 16.50 42.84 1.40
CA GLU A 5 15.31 42.28 0.76
C GLU A 5 14.95 40.86 1.25
N LEU A 6 15.92 40.12 1.80
CA LEU A 6 15.70 38.79 2.38
C LEU A 6 15.04 38.89 3.77
N CYS A 7 15.37 39.92 4.55
CA CYS A 7 14.79 40.17 5.87
C CYS A 7 13.32 40.63 5.80
N ILE A 8 12.91 41.32 4.73
CA ILE A 8 11.53 41.81 4.55
C ILE A 8 10.58 40.68 4.08
N ARG A 9 11.07 39.65 3.38
CA ARG A 9 10.24 38.50 2.97
C ARG A 9 9.96 37.48 4.09
N LEU A 10 10.73 37.49 5.16
CA LEU A 10 10.48 36.63 6.34
C LEU A 10 9.41 37.20 7.29
N ALA A 11 9.01 38.47 7.12
CA ALA A 11 8.10 39.17 8.03
C ALA A 11 6.59 39.12 7.65
N SER A 12 6.21 38.44 6.57
CA SER A 12 4.82 38.51 6.04
C SER A 12 4.11 37.16 5.85
N SER A 13 4.55 36.09 6.50
CA SER A 13 3.74 34.86 6.57
C SER A 13 3.01 34.79 7.91
N ARG A 14 1.68 34.94 7.85
CA ARG A 14 0.78 34.62 8.96
C ARG A 14 1.13 33.21 9.50
N PRO A 15 1.08 32.98 10.82
CA PRO A 15 1.30 31.64 11.36
C PRO A 15 0.22 30.73 10.80
N LEU A 16 0.59 29.87 9.85
CA LEU A 16 -0.19 28.67 9.55
C LEU A 16 -0.28 27.92 10.87
N ALA A 17 -1.50 27.54 11.26
CA ALA A 17 -1.78 26.73 12.44
C ALA A 17 -0.68 25.66 12.63
N SER A 18 -0.15 25.58 13.86
CA SER A 18 0.93 24.68 14.25
C SER A 18 0.85 23.34 13.50
N ARG A 19 1.83 23.10 12.62
CA ARG A 19 2.00 21.83 11.92
C ARG A 19 1.89 20.71 12.97
N PRO A 20 1.01 19.71 12.81
CA PRO A 20 0.89 18.65 13.81
C PRO A 20 2.27 17.99 13.97
N PRO A 21 2.67 17.65 15.21
CA PRO A 21 3.96 17.02 15.44
C PRO A 21 4.09 15.78 14.56
N ARG A 22 5.22 15.65 13.84
CA ARG A 22 5.46 14.47 13.00
C ARG A 22 5.54 13.26 13.92
N LEU A 23 4.59 12.33 13.79
CA LEU A 23 4.51 11.08 14.56
C LEU A 23 5.86 10.36 14.61
N LYS A 24 6.58 10.31 13.49
CA LYS A 24 7.92 9.72 13.41
C LYS A 24 8.94 10.34 14.39
N GLU A 25 8.87 11.64 14.62
CA GLU A 25 9.85 12.39 15.42
C GLU A 25 9.46 12.44 16.91
N THR A 26 8.16 12.35 17.21
CA THR A 26 7.59 12.64 18.53
C THR A 26 7.03 11.42 19.25
N PHE A 27 6.71 10.35 18.53
CA PHE A 27 6.16 9.13 19.14
C PHE A 27 7.29 8.22 19.63
N SER A 28 7.35 8.04 20.95
CA SER A 28 8.33 7.16 21.60
C SER A 28 7.81 5.72 21.63
N VAL A 29 8.65 4.79 21.18
CA VAL A 29 8.33 3.37 21.07
C VAL A 29 9.36 2.56 21.88
N ASP A 30 8.87 1.83 22.88
CA ASP A 30 9.64 0.92 23.72
C ASP A 30 9.26 -0.52 23.37
N VAL A 31 10.20 -1.28 22.81
CA VAL A 31 9.98 -2.63 22.31
C VAL A 31 10.34 -3.63 23.41
N ALA A 32 9.32 -4.30 23.95
CA ALA A 32 9.48 -5.33 24.96
C ALA A 32 9.99 -6.65 24.35
N ALA A 33 9.46 -7.04 23.19
CA ALA A 33 9.90 -8.24 22.49
C ALA A 33 9.66 -8.12 20.98
N ALA A 34 10.64 -8.53 20.18
CA ALA A 34 10.49 -8.73 18.74
C ALA A 34 10.95 -10.14 18.36
N GLU A 35 10.11 -10.87 17.62
CA GLU A 35 10.37 -12.24 17.16
C GLU A 35 9.90 -12.45 15.72
N ALA A 36 10.54 -13.40 15.04
CA ALA A 36 10.23 -13.78 13.67
C ALA A 36 10.21 -15.30 13.55
N ALA A 37 9.18 -15.85 12.92
CA ALA A 37 9.02 -17.28 12.72
C ALA A 37 8.61 -17.59 11.28
N PRO A 38 9.20 -18.62 10.66
CA PRO A 38 8.74 -19.11 9.37
C PRO A 38 7.34 -19.73 9.52
N LEU A 39 6.46 -19.44 8.58
CA LEU A 39 5.09 -19.96 8.53
C LEU A 39 4.81 -20.44 7.11
N ALA A 40 4.51 -21.73 6.98
CA ALA A 40 3.94 -22.29 5.75
C ALA A 40 2.41 -22.21 5.86
N VAL A 41 1.81 -21.32 5.06
CA VAL A 41 0.36 -21.15 5.04
C VAL A 41 -0.20 -21.93 3.86
N PRO A 42 -1.03 -22.98 4.07
CA PRO A 42 -1.68 -23.68 2.98
C PRO A 42 -2.66 -22.72 2.28
N LEU A 43 -2.69 -22.79 0.95
CA LEU A 43 -3.62 -21.99 0.17
C LEU A 43 -5.00 -22.67 0.15
N ALA A 44 -6.07 -21.89 0.30
CA ALA A 44 -7.44 -22.39 0.24
C ALA A 44 -7.76 -23.10 -1.09
N ALA A 45 -7.09 -22.67 -2.17
CA ALA A 45 -6.99 -23.39 -3.42
C ALA A 45 -5.57 -23.21 -4.00
N PRO A 46 -5.01 -24.22 -4.69
CA PRO A 46 -3.70 -24.12 -5.31
C PRO A 46 -3.58 -22.91 -6.23
N PHE A 47 -2.52 -22.13 -6.06
CA PHE A 47 -2.20 -21.00 -6.91
C PHE A 47 -1.26 -21.45 -8.03
N ALA A 48 -1.79 -21.61 -9.23
CA ALA A 48 -1.02 -21.96 -10.42
C ALA A 48 -0.63 -20.70 -11.19
N ILE A 49 0.65 -20.58 -11.51
CA ILE A 49 1.18 -19.66 -12.52
C ILE A 49 1.72 -20.49 -13.70
N ALA A 50 2.00 -19.84 -14.84
CA ALA A 50 2.42 -20.55 -16.06
C ALA A 50 3.66 -21.46 -15.88
N SER A 51 4.52 -21.15 -14.91
CA SER A 51 5.76 -21.87 -14.63
C SER A 51 5.74 -22.75 -13.39
N SER A 52 4.73 -22.65 -12.51
CA SER A 52 4.72 -23.39 -11.25
C SER A 52 3.33 -23.47 -10.61
N ARG A 53 3.18 -24.41 -9.69
CA ARG A 53 2.00 -24.53 -8.83
C ARG A 53 2.45 -24.42 -7.38
N LEU A 54 1.75 -23.57 -6.63
CA LEU A 54 1.95 -23.37 -5.20
C LEU A 54 0.72 -23.89 -4.47
N ASP A 55 0.89 -24.91 -3.63
CA ASP A 55 -0.17 -25.38 -2.72
C ASP A 55 -0.06 -24.71 -1.33
N ALA A 56 1.08 -24.08 -1.03
CA ALA A 56 1.32 -23.30 0.18
C ALA A 56 2.26 -22.12 -0.11
N VAL A 57 2.17 -21.07 0.70
CA VAL A 57 3.10 -19.93 0.66
C VAL A 57 3.96 -19.97 1.91
N SER A 58 5.28 -19.89 1.69
CA SER A 58 6.26 -19.72 2.75
C SER A 58 6.43 -18.23 3.04
N ILE A 59 5.99 -17.81 4.22
CA ILE A 59 6.15 -16.45 4.73
C ILE A 59 6.95 -16.47 6.02
N VAL A 60 7.49 -15.33 6.41
CA VAL A 60 7.95 -15.09 7.78
C VAL A 60 6.92 -14.18 8.44
N ALA A 61 6.40 -14.62 9.59
CA ALA A 61 5.60 -13.79 10.47
C ALA A 61 6.52 -13.08 11.46
N VAL A 62 6.39 -11.75 11.55
CA VAL A 62 7.11 -10.89 12.49
C VAL A 62 6.10 -10.38 13.52
N ARG A 63 6.43 -10.55 14.80
CA ARG A 63 5.65 -10.04 15.92
C ARG A 63 6.49 -9.04 16.69
N VAL A 64 5.94 -7.85 16.92
CA VAL A 64 6.53 -6.81 17.77
C VAL A 64 5.58 -6.50 18.91
N GLU A 65 6.08 -6.58 20.14
CA GLU A 65 5.36 -6.23 21.36
C GLU A 65 6.03 -5.03 22.02
N LEU A 66 5.21 -4.02 22.29
CA LEU A 66 5.64 -2.82 23.00
C LEU A 66 5.51 -3.02 24.51
N ARG A 67 6.28 -2.27 25.30
CA ARG A 67 6.14 -2.28 26.77
C ARG A 67 4.78 -1.79 27.26
N SER A 68 4.06 -1.04 26.44
CA SER A 68 2.66 -0.67 26.68
C SER A 68 1.69 -1.85 26.60
N GLY A 69 2.15 -3.04 26.17
CA GLY A 69 1.33 -4.23 25.94
C GLY A 69 0.70 -4.29 24.55
N ALA A 70 0.88 -3.25 23.72
CA ALA A 70 0.42 -3.26 22.34
C ALA A 70 1.26 -4.22 21.48
N VAL A 71 0.59 -4.98 20.62
CA VAL A 71 1.22 -5.97 19.75
C VAL A 71 0.93 -5.61 18.31
N GLY A 72 1.94 -5.74 17.45
CA GLY A 72 1.80 -5.57 16.02
C GLY A 72 2.37 -6.74 15.23
N TRP A 73 1.80 -6.92 14.04
CA TRP A 73 2.12 -8.03 13.16
C TRP A 73 2.54 -7.55 11.77
N GLY A 74 3.60 -8.16 11.29
CA GLY A 74 4.10 -7.97 9.93
C GLY A 74 4.36 -9.32 9.28
N ARG A 75 4.31 -9.35 7.95
CA ARG A 75 4.55 -10.57 7.17
C ARG A 75 5.39 -10.23 5.95
N HIS A 76 6.31 -11.11 5.58
CA HIS A 76 7.01 -10.96 4.32
C HIS A 76 7.27 -12.32 3.65
N PRO A 77 7.35 -12.38 2.32
CA PRO A 77 7.68 -13.61 1.62
C PRO A 77 9.12 -14.04 1.93
N CYS A 78 9.36 -15.35 1.93
CA CYS A 78 10.71 -15.90 1.95
C CYS A 78 11.34 -15.78 0.55
N CYS A 79 11.88 -14.61 0.21
CA CYS A 79 12.82 -14.50 -0.90
C CYS A 79 14.20 -14.85 -0.34
N HIS A 80 14.80 -15.95 -0.78
CA HIS A 80 16.07 -16.57 -0.33
C HIS A 80 15.95 -17.62 0.80
N PRO A 81 16.85 -18.62 0.84
CA PRO A 81 16.96 -19.58 1.95
C PRO A 81 17.45 -18.86 3.21
N SER A 82 16.55 -18.13 3.85
CA SER A 82 16.68 -17.59 5.21
C SER A 82 16.30 -18.70 6.20
N PRO A 83 16.95 -18.80 7.37
CA PRO A 83 16.88 -20.00 8.19
C PRO A 83 15.45 -20.30 8.60
N THR A 84 15.08 -21.58 8.52
CA THR A 84 13.85 -22.21 9.05
C THR A 84 13.72 -22.11 10.58
N ARG A 85 14.36 -21.12 11.20
CA ARG A 85 14.56 -21.04 12.63
C ARG A 85 13.95 -19.77 13.19
N THR A 86 13.04 -19.97 14.14
CA THR A 86 12.48 -18.90 14.97
C THR A 86 13.59 -18.10 15.63
N SER A 87 13.53 -16.77 15.52
CA SER A 87 14.47 -15.89 16.23
C SER A 87 14.11 -15.83 17.73
N ARG A 88 15.12 -15.69 18.59
CA ARG A 88 14.87 -15.45 20.03
C ARG A 88 14.35 -14.02 20.22
N PRO A 89 13.40 -13.79 21.14
CA PRO A 89 12.86 -12.47 21.40
C PRO A 89 13.96 -11.51 21.83
N ARG A 90 14.00 -10.33 21.20
CA ARG A 90 14.92 -9.23 21.55
C ARG A 90 14.12 -8.04 22.08
N SER A 91 14.59 -7.45 23.18
CA SER A 91 14.04 -6.22 23.75
C SER A 91 14.94 -5.03 23.43
N ARG A 92 14.39 -3.82 23.31
CA ARG A 92 15.18 -2.61 23.06
C ARG A 92 14.59 -1.41 23.82
N PRO A 93 15.42 -0.52 24.41
CA PRO A 93 14.94 0.70 25.07
C PRO A 93 14.13 1.63 24.15
N ALA A 94 13.43 2.58 24.76
CA ALA A 94 12.61 3.57 24.07
C ALA A 94 13.43 4.42 23.09
N ALA A 95 12.96 4.53 21.84
CA ALA A 95 13.43 5.57 20.90
C ALA A 95 12.25 6.09 20.07
N SER A 96 12.48 7.14 19.27
CA SER A 96 11.47 7.62 18.34
C SER A 96 11.16 6.57 17.27
N LEU A 97 9.91 6.56 16.80
CA LEU A 97 9.50 5.70 15.68
C LEU A 97 10.37 5.91 14.43
N GLY A 98 10.76 7.16 14.14
CA GLY A 98 11.66 7.47 13.03
C GLY A 98 13.04 6.82 13.18
N ALA A 99 13.68 6.95 14.34
CA ALA A 99 14.98 6.34 14.60
C ALA A 99 14.93 4.81 14.52
N LEU A 100 13.81 4.20 14.93
CA LEU A 100 13.59 2.77 14.79
C LEU A 100 13.48 2.32 13.32
N LEU A 101 12.72 3.06 12.50
CA LEU A 101 12.60 2.76 11.08
C LEU A 101 13.96 2.93 10.36
N ASP A 102 14.71 3.98 10.69
CA ASP A 102 16.05 4.20 10.15
C ASP A 102 17.05 3.10 10.57
N GLU A 103 16.96 2.61 11.82
CA GLU A 103 17.75 1.48 12.31
C GLU A 103 17.43 0.19 11.55
N VAL A 104 16.14 -0.09 11.30
CA VAL A 104 15.72 -1.25 10.48
C VAL A 104 16.32 -1.14 9.08
N ALA A 105 16.24 0.04 8.46
CA ALA A 105 16.85 0.28 7.14
C ALA A 105 18.38 0.14 7.16
N GLY A 106 19.05 0.48 8.27
CA GLY A 106 20.49 0.34 8.44
C GLY A 106 20.95 -1.10 8.65
N VAL A 107 20.18 -1.92 9.38
CA VAL A 107 20.49 -3.35 9.64
C VAL A 107 20.18 -4.23 8.42
N LEU A 108 19.16 -3.85 7.65
CA LEU A 108 18.73 -4.54 6.44
C LEU A 108 18.91 -3.64 5.20
N PRO A 109 20.16 -3.28 4.83
CA PRO A 109 20.40 -2.32 3.78
C PRO A 109 20.20 -2.94 2.39
N GLY A 110 19.57 -2.17 1.50
CA GLY A 110 19.47 -2.48 0.08
C GLY A 110 18.32 -3.40 -0.31
N HIS A 111 18.14 -3.56 -1.63
CA HIS A 111 16.96 -4.23 -2.20
C HIS A 111 16.84 -5.72 -1.87
N ALA A 112 17.97 -6.39 -1.59
CA ALA A 112 17.98 -7.82 -1.24
C ALA A 112 17.18 -8.13 0.05
N PHE A 113 17.06 -7.15 0.96
CA PHE A 113 16.33 -7.31 2.21
C PHE A 113 15.01 -6.53 2.26
N ALA A 114 14.60 -5.89 1.15
CA ALA A 114 13.43 -5.02 1.11
C ALA A 114 12.15 -5.70 1.65
N SER A 115 11.96 -6.98 1.34
CA SER A 115 10.83 -7.76 1.89
C SER A 115 10.92 -7.92 3.41
N ALA A 116 12.09 -8.26 3.95
CA ALA A 116 12.30 -8.40 5.39
C ALA A 116 12.16 -7.05 6.12
N THR A 117 12.71 -5.98 5.55
CA THR A 117 12.55 -4.59 6.02
C THR A 117 11.07 -4.24 6.12
N ALA A 118 10.31 -4.42 5.04
CA ALA A 118 8.87 -4.17 5.03
C ALA A 118 8.12 -5.01 6.08
N GLY A 119 8.49 -6.27 6.25
CA GLY A 119 7.90 -7.14 7.27
C GLY A 119 8.09 -6.63 8.70
N VAL A 120 9.28 -6.14 9.03
CA VAL A 120 9.58 -5.57 10.36
C VAL A 120 8.91 -4.21 10.54
N GLU A 121 8.96 -3.35 9.53
CA GLU A 121 8.31 -2.03 9.56
C GLU A 121 6.79 -2.15 9.73
N MET A 122 6.15 -3.07 9.02
CA MET A 122 4.71 -3.34 9.18
C MET A 122 4.37 -3.77 10.61
N ALA A 123 5.14 -4.69 11.20
CA ALA A 123 4.91 -5.13 12.58
C ALA A 123 5.06 -3.97 13.58
N LEU A 124 6.05 -3.09 13.37
CA LEU A 124 6.28 -1.93 14.22
C LEU A 124 5.15 -0.88 14.08
N ILE A 125 4.76 -0.57 12.85
CA ILE A 125 3.69 0.40 12.55
C ILE A 125 2.35 -0.12 13.08
N ASP A 126 2.05 -1.41 12.91
CA ASP A 126 0.85 -2.05 13.46
C ASP A 126 0.85 -2.00 15.00
N ALA A 127 1.99 -2.26 15.65
CA ALA A 127 2.09 -2.19 17.11
C ALA A 127 1.85 -0.77 17.63
N VAL A 128 2.41 0.23 16.94
CA VAL A 128 2.20 1.64 17.25
C VAL A 128 0.74 2.02 17.03
N ALA A 129 0.16 1.65 15.88
CA ALA A 129 -1.23 1.92 15.53
C ALA A 129 -2.20 1.33 16.57
N ASN A 130 -1.95 0.08 17.00
CA ASN A 130 -2.69 -0.57 18.08
C ASN A 130 -2.52 0.14 19.43
N SER A 131 -1.33 0.66 19.73
CA SER A 131 -1.07 1.38 20.99
C SER A 131 -1.81 2.73 21.09
N ILE A 132 -2.16 3.33 19.95
CA ILE A 132 -2.93 4.58 19.85
C ILE A 132 -4.36 4.37 19.35
N HIS A 133 -4.82 3.11 19.26
CA HIS A 133 -6.16 2.72 18.83
C HIS A 133 -6.58 3.25 17.45
N ILE A 134 -5.63 3.29 16.49
CA ILE A 134 -5.91 3.65 15.10
C ILE A 134 -5.87 2.38 14.23
N PRO A 135 -6.96 2.00 13.54
CA PRO A 135 -6.98 0.80 12.71
C PRO A 135 -6.21 0.98 11.39
N LEU A 136 -5.45 -0.04 11.00
CA LEU A 136 -4.84 -0.17 9.66
C LEU A 136 -5.75 -1.05 8.77
N ILE A 137 -6.18 -0.53 7.61
CA ILE A 137 -7.17 -1.22 6.75
C ILE A 137 -6.45 -2.03 5.65
N PRO A 138 -6.65 -3.36 5.56
CA PRO A 138 -5.99 -4.23 4.56
C PRO A 138 -6.73 -4.28 3.20
N ILE A 139 -6.01 -4.73 2.16
CA ILE A 139 -6.50 -4.90 0.77
C ILE A 139 -6.89 -6.38 0.53
N VAL A 140 -8.04 -6.63 -0.11
CA VAL A 140 -8.62 -7.97 -0.36
C VAL A 140 -8.76 -8.32 -1.86
N ALA A 141 -9.04 -9.60 -2.16
CA ALA A 141 -8.97 -10.21 -3.49
C ALA A 141 -10.28 -10.11 -4.34
N PRO A 142 -10.21 -10.31 -5.68
CA PRO A 142 -11.28 -9.94 -6.63
C PRO A 142 -12.60 -10.75 -6.57
N ASN A 143 -12.58 -12.04 -6.23
CA ASN A 143 -13.81 -12.86 -6.25
C ASN A 143 -14.77 -12.58 -5.09
N GLU A 144 -14.29 -11.89 -4.05
CA GLU A 144 -15.11 -11.43 -2.94
C GLU A 144 -15.62 -9.99 -3.16
N ALA A 145 -15.20 -9.33 -4.26
CA ALA A 145 -15.40 -7.90 -4.47
C ALA A 145 -16.88 -7.50 -4.53
N ALA A 146 -17.77 -8.25 -5.19
CA ALA A 146 -19.18 -7.87 -5.28
C ALA A 146 -19.92 -7.95 -3.93
N GLN A 147 -19.67 -9.01 -3.15
CA GLN A 147 -20.27 -9.18 -1.81
C GLN A 147 -19.67 -8.19 -0.81
N LEU A 148 -18.36 -7.94 -0.87
CA LEU A 148 -17.72 -6.89 -0.07
C LEU A 148 -18.18 -5.51 -0.48
N THR A 149 -18.39 -5.24 -1.77
CA THR A 149 -18.94 -3.96 -2.23
C THR A 149 -20.31 -3.74 -1.61
N ALA A 150 -21.21 -4.73 -1.64
CA ALA A 150 -22.52 -4.62 -1.01
C ALA A 150 -22.40 -4.35 0.51
N LYS A 151 -21.48 -5.05 1.19
CA LYS A 151 -21.18 -4.84 2.61
C LYS A 151 -20.66 -3.43 2.90
N TYR A 152 -19.70 -2.93 2.11
CA TYR A 152 -19.11 -1.61 2.30
C TYR A 152 -20.08 -0.48 1.92
N ARG A 153 -20.95 -0.68 0.93
CA ARG A 153 -22.05 0.25 0.63
C ARG A 153 -23.02 0.34 1.81
N GLY A 154 -23.36 -0.78 2.44
CA GLY A 154 -24.16 -0.82 3.67
C GLY A 154 -23.50 -0.09 4.86
N GLN A 155 -22.19 0.13 4.81
CA GLN A 155 -21.42 0.87 5.82
C GLN A 155 -21.20 2.36 5.45
N GLY A 156 -21.74 2.83 4.32
CA GLY A 156 -21.68 4.23 3.91
C GLY A 156 -20.51 4.60 2.99
N PHE A 157 -19.67 3.64 2.59
CA PHE A 157 -18.58 3.91 1.64
C PHE A 157 -19.13 4.19 0.23
N GLN A 158 -18.55 5.17 -0.46
CA GLN A 158 -19.00 5.61 -1.79
C GLN A 158 -17.96 5.37 -2.91
N THR A 159 -16.68 5.21 -2.55
CA THR A 159 -15.58 4.99 -3.48
C THR A 159 -14.86 3.70 -3.12
N LEU A 160 -14.53 2.89 -4.13
CA LEU A 160 -13.85 1.61 -3.97
C LEU A 160 -12.55 1.56 -4.75
N LYS A 161 -11.48 1.05 -4.14
CA LYS A 161 -10.22 0.76 -4.83
C LYS A 161 -10.22 -0.67 -5.37
N LEU A 162 -9.87 -0.85 -6.65
CA LEU A 162 -9.84 -2.13 -7.34
C LEU A 162 -8.46 -2.37 -7.97
N LYS A 163 -7.91 -3.57 -7.77
CA LYS A 163 -6.66 -3.98 -8.42
C LYS A 163 -6.93 -4.53 -9.81
N VAL A 164 -6.23 -3.99 -10.81
CA VAL A 164 -6.29 -4.37 -12.23
C VAL A 164 -4.87 -4.72 -12.74
N GLY A 165 -4.65 -4.88 -14.04
CA GLY A 165 -3.30 -5.06 -14.60
C GLY A 165 -2.92 -6.46 -15.09
N LYS A 166 -3.77 -7.50 -14.90
CA LYS A 166 -3.45 -8.88 -15.33
C LYS A 166 -4.16 -9.32 -16.61
N ASN A 167 -5.47 -9.15 -16.67
CA ASN A 167 -6.28 -9.53 -17.82
C ASN A 167 -7.42 -8.52 -17.96
N LEU A 168 -7.30 -7.69 -18.99
CA LEU A 168 -8.21 -6.59 -19.27
C LEU A 168 -9.68 -7.04 -19.31
N ASN A 169 -9.98 -8.12 -20.04
CA ASN A 169 -11.35 -8.61 -20.19
C ASN A 169 -11.94 -9.02 -18.83
N SER A 170 -11.19 -9.77 -18.02
CA SER A 170 -11.65 -10.17 -16.69
C SER A 170 -11.82 -8.99 -15.74
N ASN A 171 -10.96 -7.96 -15.84
CA ASN A 171 -11.09 -6.75 -15.03
C ASN A 171 -12.34 -5.95 -15.43
N MET A 172 -12.66 -5.88 -16.73
CA MET A 172 -13.88 -5.23 -17.21
C MET A 172 -15.14 -5.98 -16.75
N GLU A 173 -15.13 -7.32 -16.74
CA GLU A 173 -16.28 -8.10 -16.23
C GLU A 173 -16.57 -7.81 -14.75
N VAL A 174 -15.52 -7.72 -13.92
CA VAL A 174 -15.67 -7.36 -12.49
C VAL A 174 -16.27 -5.96 -12.34
N LEU A 175 -15.77 -4.99 -13.11
CA LEU A 175 -16.29 -3.62 -13.08
C LEU A 175 -17.73 -3.52 -13.57
N LYS A 176 -18.09 -4.27 -14.63
CA LYS A 176 -19.48 -4.39 -15.11
C LYS A 176 -20.39 -4.94 -14.03
N ALA A 177 -19.98 -6.02 -13.35
CA ALA A 177 -20.77 -6.64 -12.29
C ALA A 177 -21.00 -5.67 -11.13
N ILE A 178 -19.95 -4.95 -10.69
CA ILE A 178 -20.09 -3.98 -9.59
C ILE A 178 -20.97 -2.80 -10.00
N ARG A 179 -20.76 -2.24 -11.20
CA ARG A 179 -21.54 -1.09 -11.70
C ARG A 179 -23.02 -1.43 -11.90
N PHE A 180 -23.34 -2.66 -12.33
CA PHE A 180 -24.71 -3.13 -12.49
C PHE A 180 -25.48 -3.12 -11.16
N VAL A 181 -24.85 -3.55 -10.06
CA VAL A 181 -25.48 -3.61 -8.74
C VAL A 181 -25.39 -2.26 -8.00
N HIS A 182 -24.35 -1.48 -8.27
CA HIS A 182 -24.07 -0.21 -7.60
C HIS A 182 -23.73 0.90 -8.61
N PRO A 183 -24.76 1.48 -9.25
CA PRO A 183 -24.56 2.46 -10.32
C PRO A 183 -23.88 3.74 -9.85
N ASP A 184 -24.03 4.14 -8.59
CA ASP A 184 -23.47 5.39 -8.06
C ASP A 184 -22.07 5.24 -7.42
N CYS A 185 -21.47 4.05 -7.52
CA CYS A 185 -20.16 3.81 -6.90
C CYS A 185 -19.04 4.48 -7.72
N SER A 186 -18.11 5.13 -7.02
CA SER A 186 -16.87 5.65 -7.59
C SER A 186 -15.75 4.63 -7.48
N PHE A 187 -14.76 4.68 -8.37
CA PHE A 187 -13.65 3.72 -8.40
C PHE A 187 -12.28 4.39 -8.38
N ILE A 188 -11.34 3.79 -7.66
CA ILE A 188 -9.90 3.97 -7.84
C ILE A 188 -9.39 2.68 -8.47
N LEU A 189 -8.65 2.74 -9.57
CA LEU A 189 -8.07 1.58 -10.23
C LEU A 189 -6.58 1.55 -9.97
N ASP A 190 -6.05 0.44 -9.52
CA ASP A 190 -4.63 0.25 -9.22
C ASP A 190 -4.09 -0.89 -10.07
N ALA A 191 -3.33 -0.57 -11.11
CA ALA A 191 -2.77 -1.58 -12.02
C ALA A 191 -1.45 -2.16 -11.52
N ASN A 192 -0.83 -1.54 -10.50
CA ASN A 192 0.42 -1.98 -9.91
C ASN A 192 1.48 -2.31 -10.99
N GLU A 193 1.66 -1.38 -11.94
CA GLU A 193 2.61 -1.47 -13.06
C GLU A 193 2.26 -2.52 -14.13
N GLY A 194 1.01 -2.97 -14.17
CA GLY A 194 0.59 -4.13 -14.96
C GLY A 194 0.33 -3.89 -16.45
N TYR A 195 0.30 -2.64 -16.93
CA TYR A 195 -0.01 -2.32 -18.33
C TYR A 195 1.14 -1.63 -19.05
N THR A 196 1.17 -1.74 -20.37
CA THR A 196 1.84 -0.76 -21.23
C THR A 196 1.01 0.52 -21.33
N ALA A 197 1.60 1.62 -21.80
CA ALA A 197 0.88 2.89 -22.00
C ALA A 197 -0.38 2.71 -22.87
N ASP A 198 -0.24 2.01 -24.00
CA ASP A 198 -1.36 1.71 -24.91
C ASP A 198 -2.46 0.89 -24.22
N GLN A 199 -2.08 -0.12 -23.44
CA GLN A 199 -3.04 -0.94 -22.69
C GLN A 199 -3.75 -0.13 -21.61
N ALA A 200 -3.04 0.77 -20.92
CA ALA A 200 -3.64 1.65 -19.93
C ALA A 200 -4.63 2.64 -20.57
N ILE A 201 -4.32 3.17 -21.75
CA ILE A 201 -5.25 4.00 -22.51
C ILE A 201 -6.47 3.18 -22.95
N GLU A 202 -6.27 1.94 -23.43
CA GLU A 202 -7.35 1.03 -23.79
C GLU A 202 -8.28 0.73 -22.60
N VAL A 203 -7.72 0.58 -21.39
CA VAL A 203 -8.51 0.45 -20.15
C VAL A 203 -9.41 1.66 -19.97
N LEU A 204 -8.88 2.88 -20.08
CA LEU A 204 -9.66 4.11 -19.93
C LEU A 204 -10.76 4.24 -20.99
N ASP A 205 -10.45 3.91 -22.24
CA ASP A 205 -11.41 3.88 -23.34
C ASP A 205 -12.60 2.95 -23.03
N ARG A 206 -12.31 1.70 -22.62
CA ARG A 206 -13.35 0.71 -22.27
C ARG A 206 -14.17 1.10 -21.04
N LEU A 207 -13.55 1.72 -20.03
CA LEU A 207 -14.26 2.21 -18.86
C LEU A 207 -15.24 3.32 -19.22
N ASN A 208 -14.81 4.23 -20.09
CA ASN A 208 -15.65 5.31 -20.56
C ASN A 208 -16.84 4.80 -21.38
N GLU A 209 -16.65 3.79 -22.24
CA GLU A 209 -17.76 3.11 -22.95
C GLU A 209 -18.79 2.51 -21.99
N MET A 210 -18.36 2.08 -20.81
CA MET A 210 -19.22 1.56 -19.75
C MET A 210 -19.83 2.65 -18.86
N GLY A 211 -19.59 3.93 -19.15
CA GLY A 211 -20.01 5.05 -18.30
C GLY A 211 -19.31 5.06 -16.94
N VAL A 212 -18.11 4.51 -16.86
CA VAL A 212 -17.27 4.50 -15.65
C VAL A 212 -16.11 5.46 -15.84
N THR A 213 -16.05 6.48 -14.99
CA THR A 213 -14.88 7.35 -14.87
C THR A 213 -14.22 7.05 -13.52
N PRO A 214 -13.00 6.49 -13.50
CA PRO A 214 -12.28 6.32 -12.25
C PRO A 214 -11.93 7.69 -11.67
N VAL A 215 -11.97 7.80 -10.34
CA VAL A 215 -11.48 8.95 -9.58
C VAL A 215 -9.97 9.06 -9.72
N LEU A 216 -9.29 7.91 -9.75
CA LEU A 216 -7.85 7.79 -9.86
C LEU A 216 -7.49 6.49 -10.58
N PHE A 217 -6.53 6.57 -11.51
CA PHE A 217 -5.85 5.44 -12.11
C PHE A 217 -4.39 5.41 -11.61
N GLU A 218 -4.13 4.52 -10.66
CA GLU A 218 -2.88 4.37 -9.92
C GLU A 218 -1.98 3.33 -10.58
N GLN A 219 -0.71 3.71 -10.76
CA GLN A 219 0.38 2.92 -11.32
C GLN A 219 -0.01 2.14 -12.57
N PRO A 220 -0.56 2.81 -13.61
CA PRO A 220 -0.99 2.13 -14.83
C PRO A 220 0.16 1.38 -15.52
N VAL A 221 1.33 2.02 -15.61
CA VAL A 221 2.52 1.52 -16.31
C VAL A 221 3.69 1.30 -15.38
N HIS A 222 4.74 0.65 -15.89
CA HIS A 222 5.98 0.41 -15.14
C HIS A 222 6.59 1.71 -14.62
N ARG A 223 7.09 1.68 -13.38
CA ARG A 223 7.62 2.86 -12.67
C ARG A 223 8.75 3.60 -13.39
N ASP A 224 9.49 2.89 -14.23
CA ASP A 224 10.64 3.45 -14.96
C ASP A 224 10.26 3.93 -16.37
N ASP A 225 9.01 3.71 -16.82
CA ASP A 225 8.47 4.16 -18.10
C ASP A 225 7.90 5.59 -17.99
N TRP A 226 8.78 6.56 -17.80
CA TRP A 226 8.40 7.97 -17.59
C TRP A 226 7.57 8.56 -18.74
N GLU A 227 7.83 8.12 -19.97
CA GLU A 227 7.08 8.53 -21.17
C GLU A 227 5.67 7.95 -21.13
N GLY A 228 5.52 6.65 -20.86
CA GLY A 228 4.21 6.03 -20.66
C GLY A 228 3.42 6.66 -19.51
N VAL A 229 4.07 7.03 -18.39
CA VAL A 229 3.41 7.76 -17.29
C VAL A 229 2.90 9.12 -17.75
N HIS A 230 3.70 9.86 -18.51
CA HIS A 230 3.33 11.16 -19.05
C HIS A 230 2.11 11.04 -19.96
N ASP A 231 2.17 10.16 -20.95
CA ASP A 231 1.13 9.98 -21.96
C ASP A 231 -0.21 9.55 -21.36
N VAL A 232 -0.19 8.54 -20.48
CA VAL A 232 -1.40 8.05 -19.81
C VAL A 232 -1.99 9.14 -18.92
N SER A 233 -1.16 9.96 -18.26
CA SER A 233 -1.64 11.04 -17.39
C SER A 233 -2.34 12.15 -18.17
N ILE A 234 -1.80 12.54 -19.33
CA ILE A 234 -2.43 13.54 -20.21
C ILE A 234 -3.78 13.01 -20.72
N VAL A 235 -3.82 11.77 -21.23
CA VAL A 235 -5.06 11.17 -21.74
C VAL A 235 -6.12 11.05 -20.64
N ALA A 236 -5.75 10.55 -19.45
CA ALA A 236 -6.67 10.42 -18.33
C ALA A 236 -7.29 11.77 -17.94
N MET A 237 -6.48 12.83 -17.87
CA MET A 237 -6.93 14.15 -17.44
C MET A 237 -7.73 14.90 -18.52
N GLU A 238 -7.24 14.91 -19.75
CA GLU A 238 -7.83 15.72 -20.81
C GLU A 238 -9.08 15.07 -21.41
N LYS A 239 -8.99 13.78 -21.76
CA LYS A 239 -10.05 13.03 -22.44
C LYS A 239 -11.09 12.51 -21.47
N TYR A 240 -10.66 11.97 -20.33
CA TYR A 240 -11.55 11.22 -19.42
C TYR A 240 -11.86 11.91 -18.10
N LYS A 241 -11.25 13.07 -17.82
CA LYS A 241 -11.40 13.80 -16.55
C LYS A 241 -11.08 12.94 -15.31
N SER A 242 -10.29 11.87 -15.48
CA SER A 242 -9.74 11.05 -14.42
C SER A 242 -8.38 11.58 -13.99
N ARG A 243 -7.97 11.31 -12.76
CA ARG A 243 -6.58 11.54 -12.34
C ARG A 243 -5.74 10.28 -12.57
N CYS A 244 -4.45 10.46 -12.78
CA CYS A 244 -3.45 9.39 -12.89
C CYS A 244 -2.32 9.67 -11.89
N CYS A 245 -1.77 8.63 -11.27
CA CYS A 245 -0.55 8.75 -10.46
C CYS A 245 0.32 7.51 -10.59
N CYS A 246 1.64 7.67 -10.41
CA CYS A 246 2.62 6.60 -10.31
C CYS A 246 3.30 6.59 -8.95
#